data_AF-A0A3D0ZYU4-F1
#
_entry.id   AF-A0A3D0ZYU4-F1
#
_cell.length_a   1.000
_cell.length_b   1.000
_cell.length_c   1.000
_cell.angle_alpha   90.00
_cell.angle_beta   90.00
_cell.angle_gamma   90.00
#
_symmetry.space_group_name_H-M   'P 1'
#
loop_
_entity.id
_entity.type
_entity.pdbx_description
1 polymer ?
#
loop_
_entity_poly.entity_id
_entity_poly.type
_entity_poly.pdbx_seq_one_letter_code
_entity_poly.pdbx_strand_id
1 'polypeptide(L)'
;VYFVLVFFYMGAPLMSDDILKIVLQKVENMEHKITSAKSLNGGFDKLAGDVEHIKESQREVLDAIRGVKKSLYEPDSGLFSRVRELETESDRRKEFIIESKPALEFSKELVVWKRKADKDLEDFEKMQIEFAKLQDWKAGAQKVIWLIATAAGGMW
;
A
#
# COMPACT_ATOMS: atom_id res chain seq x y z
N VAL A 1 -66.40 -12.56 -98.08
CA VAL A 1 -65.91 -13.50 -97.04
C VAL A 1 -64.40 -13.42 -96.80
N TYR A 2 -63.60 -12.79 -97.67
CA TYR A 2 -62.13 -12.68 -97.46
C TYR A 2 -61.64 -11.45 -96.66
N PHE A 3 -62.52 -10.54 -96.24
CA PHE A 3 -62.08 -9.26 -95.64
C PHE A 3 -62.13 -9.19 -94.11
N VAL A 4 -62.67 -10.21 -93.44
CA VAL A 4 -62.86 -10.21 -91.97
C VAL A 4 -61.77 -10.99 -91.23
N LEU A 5 -60.97 -11.78 -91.94
CA LEU A 5 -59.93 -12.64 -91.34
C LEU A 5 -58.55 -11.97 -91.20
N VAL A 6 -58.33 -10.80 -91.80
CA VAL A 6 -57.02 -10.10 -91.74
C VAL A 6 -56.90 -9.20 -90.49
N PHE A 7 -58.03 -8.74 -89.93
CA PHE A 7 -58.00 -7.81 -88.79
C PHE A 7 -57.86 -8.48 -87.41
N PHE A 8 -58.00 -9.79 -87.31
CA PHE A 8 -57.92 -10.49 -86.02
C PHE A 8 -56.51 -10.96 -85.63
N TYR A 9 -55.50 -10.73 -86.50
CA TYR A 9 -54.11 -11.12 -86.24
C TYR A 9 -53.21 -9.99 -85.72
N MET A 10 -53.75 -8.79 -85.48
CA MET A 10 -53.01 -7.66 -84.90
C MET A 10 -53.75 -7.12 -83.68
N GLY A 11 -53.60 -7.77 -82.52
CA GLY A 11 -54.16 -7.21 -81.29
C GLY A 11 -53.78 -8.04 -80.07
N ALA A 12 -52.70 -7.64 -79.39
CA ALA A 12 -52.07 -8.23 -78.20
C ALA A 12 -51.25 -9.50 -78.49
N PRO A 13 -49.92 -9.55 -78.18
CA PRO A 13 -49.35 -9.14 -76.90
C PRO A 13 -47.96 -8.46 -77.02
N LEU A 14 -47.84 -7.19 -76.59
CA LEU A 14 -46.52 -6.55 -76.44
C LEU A 14 -46.30 -6.04 -75.00
N MET A 15 -47.36 -5.62 -74.32
CA MET A 15 -47.26 -5.01 -72.98
C MET A 15 -46.96 -6.01 -71.84
N SER A 16 -47.40 -7.27 -71.95
CA SER A 16 -47.18 -8.28 -70.90
C SER A 16 -45.73 -8.75 -70.83
N ASP A 17 -45.04 -8.85 -71.98
CA ASP A 17 -43.65 -9.32 -72.06
C ASP A 17 -42.66 -8.28 -71.55
N ASP A 18 -42.92 -6.99 -71.80
CA ASP A 18 -42.09 -5.91 -71.29
C ASP A 18 -42.20 -5.77 -69.77
N ILE A 19 -43.41 -5.92 -69.22
CA ILE A 19 -43.61 -5.94 -67.76
C ILE A 19 -42.92 -7.17 -67.15
N LEU A 20 -43.05 -8.34 -67.79
CA LEU A 20 -42.40 -9.57 -67.34
C LEU A 20 -40.86 -9.42 -67.33
N LYS A 21 -40.29 -8.82 -68.38
CA LYS A 21 -38.85 -8.49 -68.45
C LYS A 21 -38.42 -7.54 -67.35
N ILE A 22 -39.19 -6.48 -67.08
CA ILE A 22 -38.87 -5.52 -66.02
C ILE A 22 -38.92 -6.18 -64.63
N VAL A 23 -39.90 -7.05 -64.39
CA VAL A 23 -40.00 -7.79 -63.13
C VAL A 23 -38.85 -8.78 -62.97
N LEU A 24 -38.53 -9.55 -64.00
CA LEU A 24 -37.38 -10.47 -64.00
C LEU A 24 -36.08 -9.73 -63.74
N GLN A 25 -35.86 -8.60 -64.42
CA GLN A 25 -34.67 -7.78 -64.23
C GLN A 25 -34.61 -7.17 -62.82
N LYS A 26 -35.75 -6.81 -62.21
CA LYS A 26 -35.78 -6.36 -60.81
C LYS A 26 -35.48 -7.50 -59.83
N VAL A 27 -35.99 -8.70 -60.09
CA VAL A 27 -35.72 -9.90 -59.27
C VAL A 27 -34.24 -10.27 -59.34
N GLU A 28 -33.65 -10.26 -60.54
CA GLU A 28 -32.22 -10.53 -60.75
C GLU A 28 -31.34 -9.48 -60.06
N ASN A 29 -31.70 -8.19 -60.15
CA ASN A 29 -31.01 -7.12 -59.42
C ASN A 29 -31.15 -7.25 -57.89
N MET A 30 -32.30 -7.74 -57.40
CA MET A 30 -32.50 -8.01 -55.98
C MET A 30 -31.68 -9.20 -55.51
N GLU A 31 -31.67 -10.29 -56.28
CA GLU A 31 -30.83 -11.45 -56.04
C GLU A 31 -29.36 -11.03 -55.95
N HIS A 32 -28.87 -10.27 -56.92
CA HIS A 32 -27.48 -9.81 -56.92
C HIS A 32 -27.15 -8.90 -55.73
N LYS A 33 -28.09 -8.07 -55.25
CA LYS A 33 -27.92 -7.24 -54.05
C LYS A 33 -27.96 -8.06 -52.76
N ILE A 34 -28.79 -9.10 -52.69
CA ILE A 34 -28.87 -10.01 -51.55
C ILE A 34 -27.59 -10.83 -51.46
N THR A 35 -27.12 -11.39 -52.58
CA THR A 35 -25.92 -12.21 -52.65
C THR A 35 -24.62 -11.40 -52.54
N SER A 36 -24.64 -10.09 -52.81
CA SER A 36 -23.47 -9.20 -52.60
C SER A 36 -23.46 -8.52 -51.22
N ALA A 37 -24.55 -8.61 -50.46
CA ALA A 37 -24.62 -8.05 -49.12
C ALA A 37 -23.71 -8.85 -48.17
N LYS A 38 -22.54 -8.26 -47.90
CA LYS A 38 -21.50 -8.81 -47.00
C LYS A 38 -22.02 -9.16 -45.59
N SER A 39 -23.09 -8.50 -45.13
CA SER A 39 -23.78 -8.82 -43.88
C SER A 39 -24.49 -10.17 -43.92
N LEU A 40 -25.11 -10.54 -45.06
CA LEU A 40 -25.82 -11.80 -45.27
C LEU A 40 -24.90 -12.97 -45.65
N ASN A 41 -23.69 -12.68 -46.14
CA ASN A 41 -22.65 -13.67 -46.41
C ASN A 41 -21.69 -13.82 -45.22
N GLY A 42 -22.19 -14.24 -44.06
CA GLY A 42 -21.35 -14.55 -42.89
C GLY A 42 -20.87 -13.34 -42.08
N GLY A 43 -21.26 -12.10 -42.45
CA GLY A 43 -21.02 -10.92 -41.62
C GLY A 43 -21.78 -10.97 -40.29
N PHE A 44 -23.04 -11.42 -40.31
CA PHE A 44 -23.82 -11.66 -39.09
C PHE A 44 -23.31 -12.85 -38.28
N ASP A 45 -22.85 -13.93 -38.92
CA ASP A 45 -22.27 -15.08 -38.21
C ASP A 45 -20.95 -14.70 -37.51
N LYS A 46 -20.12 -13.90 -38.18
CA LYS A 46 -18.91 -13.35 -37.57
C LYS A 46 -19.23 -12.43 -36.40
N LEU A 47 -20.22 -11.54 -36.56
CA LEU A 47 -20.66 -10.67 -35.47
C LEU A 47 -21.21 -11.48 -34.28
N ALA A 48 -21.97 -12.55 -34.54
CA ALA A 48 -22.47 -13.45 -33.51
C ALA A 48 -21.31 -14.14 -32.77
N GLY A 49 -20.30 -14.62 -33.50
CA GLY A 49 -19.08 -15.19 -32.92
C GLY A 49 -18.27 -14.19 -32.11
N ASP A 50 -18.10 -12.97 -32.59
CA ASP A 50 -17.39 -11.90 -31.88
C ASP A 50 -18.12 -11.54 -30.57
N VAL A 51 -19.46 -11.50 -30.58
CA VAL A 51 -20.27 -11.27 -29.38
C VAL A 51 -20.14 -12.41 -28.36
N GLU A 52 -20.11 -13.68 -28.81
CA GLU A 52 -19.85 -14.81 -27.91
C GLU A 52 -18.46 -14.71 -27.26
N HIS A 53 -17.43 -14.39 -28.04
CA HIS A 53 -16.07 -14.21 -27.53
C HIS A 53 -15.99 -13.05 -26.51
N ILE A 54 -16.69 -11.94 -26.77
CA ILE A 54 -16.77 -10.82 -25.81
C ILE A 54 -17.45 -11.28 -24.51
N LYS A 55 -18.53 -12.06 -24.59
CA LYS A 55 -19.20 -12.58 -23.39
C LYS A 55 -18.29 -13.51 -22.58
N GLU A 56 -17.51 -14.37 -23.24
CA GLU A 56 -16.53 -15.25 -22.62
C GLU A 56 -15.48 -14.43 -21.86
N SER A 57 -14.83 -13.48 -22.54
CA SER A 57 -13.82 -12.61 -21.93
C SER A 57 -14.37 -11.78 -20.77
N GLN A 58 -15.61 -11.29 -20.88
CA GLN A 58 -16.27 -10.57 -19.78
C GLN A 58 -16.51 -11.47 -18.55
N ARG A 59 -16.79 -12.76 -18.72
CA ARG A 59 -16.90 -13.70 -17.60
C ARG A 59 -15.54 -13.88 -16.90
N GLU A 60 -14.47 -14.06 -17.66
CA GLU A 60 -13.13 -14.21 -17.10
C GLU A 60 -12.72 -12.96 -16.30
N VAL A 61 -12.98 -11.77 -16.83
CA VAL A 61 -12.72 -10.49 -16.13
C VAL A 61 -13.55 -10.39 -14.85
N LEU A 62 -14.82 -10.76 -14.90
CA LEU A 62 -15.69 -10.76 -13.72
C LEU A 62 -15.14 -11.68 -12.62
N ASP A 63 -14.67 -12.87 -12.98
CA ASP A 63 -14.12 -13.82 -12.03
C ASP A 63 -12.77 -13.36 -11.47
N ALA A 64 -11.92 -12.72 -12.27
CA ALA A 64 -10.71 -12.06 -11.79
C ALA A 64 -11.03 -10.94 -10.78
N ILE A 65 -12.01 -10.09 -11.07
CA ILE A 65 -12.46 -9.02 -10.15
C ILE A 65 -12.99 -9.62 -8.84
N ARG A 66 -13.75 -10.71 -8.90
CA ARG A 66 -14.21 -11.43 -7.71
C ARG A 66 -13.04 -11.98 -6.89
N GLY A 67 -12.02 -12.53 -7.56
CA GLY A 67 -10.78 -12.98 -6.93
C GLY A 67 -10.04 -11.85 -6.20
N VAL A 68 -9.88 -10.70 -6.85
CA VAL A 68 -9.27 -9.50 -6.24
C VAL A 68 -10.08 -9.04 -5.04
N LYS A 69 -11.40 -8.94 -5.16
CA LYS A 69 -12.27 -8.52 -4.05
C LYS A 69 -12.13 -9.48 -2.86
N LYS A 70 -12.09 -10.79 -3.13
CA LYS A 70 -11.86 -11.80 -2.09
C LYS A 70 -10.51 -11.60 -1.40
N SER A 71 -9.42 -11.50 -2.17
CA SER A 71 -8.08 -11.30 -1.61
C SER A 71 -7.92 -9.98 -0.83
N LEU A 72 -8.67 -8.94 -1.16
CA LEU A 72 -8.62 -7.66 -0.45
C LEU A 72 -9.45 -7.68 0.84
N TYR A 73 -10.68 -8.21 0.76
CA TYR A 73 -11.70 -8.04 1.79
C TYR A 73 -12.02 -9.31 2.58
N GLU A 74 -11.27 -10.40 2.39
CA GLU A 74 -11.37 -11.56 3.26
C GLU A 74 -11.17 -11.15 4.73
N PRO A 75 -12.09 -11.53 5.64
CA PRO A 75 -12.08 -11.04 7.02
C PRO A 75 -10.79 -11.34 7.79
N ASP A 76 -10.18 -12.50 7.55
CA ASP A 76 -9.04 -12.97 8.36
C ASP A 76 -7.72 -12.92 7.57
N SER A 77 -7.76 -13.21 6.27
CA SER A 77 -6.59 -13.31 5.40
C SER A 77 -6.45 -12.15 4.41
N GLY A 78 -7.48 -11.31 4.30
CA GLY A 78 -7.52 -10.21 3.35
C GLY A 78 -6.47 -9.14 3.66
N LEU A 79 -6.02 -8.45 2.61
CA LEU A 79 -5.03 -7.39 2.74
C LEU A 79 -5.47 -6.31 3.75
N PHE A 80 -6.74 -5.90 3.71
CA PHE A 80 -7.25 -4.88 4.63
C PHE A 80 -7.20 -5.32 6.10
N SER A 81 -7.49 -6.58 6.37
CA SER A 81 -7.45 -7.13 7.73
C SER A 81 -6.03 -7.16 8.27
N ARG A 82 -5.06 -7.60 7.45
CA ARG A 82 -3.64 -7.60 7.82
C ARG A 82 -3.09 -6.20 8.05
N VAL A 83 -3.46 -5.23 7.20
CA VAL A 83 -3.03 -3.83 7.36
C VAL A 83 -3.59 -3.27 8.68
N ARG A 84 -4.87 -3.51 8.97
CA ARG A 84 -5.48 -3.06 10.23
C ARG A 84 -4.80 -3.67 11.46
N GLU A 85 -4.48 -4.96 11.41
CA GLU A 85 -3.78 -5.64 12.49
C GLU A 85 -2.38 -5.04 12.72
N LEU A 86 -1.64 -4.80 11.64
CA LEU A 86 -0.32 -4.17 11.69
C LEU A 86 -0.37 -2.73 12.20
N GLU A 87 -1.37 -1.95 11.80
CA GLU A 87 -1.59 -0.59 12.32
C GLU A 87 -1.87 -0.62 13.82
N THR A 88 -2.76 -1.52 14.26
CA THR A 88 -3.12 -1.69 15.67
C THR A 88 -1.89 -2.08 16.51
N GLU A 89 -1.10 -3.05 16.03
CA GLU A 89 0.12 -3.49 16.72
C GLU A 89 1.20 -2.41 16.72
N SER A 90 1.33 -1.64 15.64
CA SER A 90 2.24 -0.49 15.55
C SER A 90 1.89 0.57 16.60
N ASP A 91 0.61 0.89 16.76
CA ASP A 91 0.17 1.88 17.74
C ASP A 91 0.39 1.39 19.17
N ARG A 92 0.09 0.12 19.47
CA ARG A 92 0.44 -0.49 20.77
C ARG A 92 1.93 -0.42 21.08
N ARG A 93 2.79 -0.67 20.09
CA ARG A 93 4.24 -0.57 20.25
C ARG A 93 4.69 0.87 20.51
N LYS A 94 4.09 1.86 19.85
CA LYS A 94 4.37 3.27 20.11
C LYS A 94 4.04 3.64 21.54
N GLU A 95 2.88 3.22 22.05
CA GLU A 95 2.48 3.46 23.45
C GLU A 95 3.50 2.86 24.42
N PHE A 96 3.89 1.60 24.21
CA PHE A 96 4.91 0.95 25.04
C PHE A 96 6.26 1.68 24.98
N ILE A 97 6.67 2.17 23.81
CA ILE A 97 7.92 2.95 23.67
C ILE A 97 7.81 4.28 24.44
N ILE A 98 6.67 4.97 24.36
CA ILE A 98 6.45 6.24 25.08
C ILE A 98 6.56 6.04 26.58
N GLU A 99 6.00 4.95 27.11
CA GLU A 99 6.05 4.64 28.55
C GLU A 99 7.43 4.14 29.01
N SER A 100 8.06 3.26 28.24
CA SER A 100 9.32 2.60 28.64
C SER A 100 10.57 3.46 28.43
N LYS A 101 10.56 4.35 27.43
CA LYS A 101 11.70 5.23 27.12
C LYS A 101 12.12 6.14 28.28
N PRO A 102 11.23 6.86 29.00
CA PRO A 102 11.64 7.66 30.15
C PRO A 102 12.20 6.82 31.30
N ALA A 103 11.65 5.63 31.53
CA ALA A 103 12.20 4.70 32.54
C ALA A 103 13.61 4.23 32.17
N LEU A 104 13.86 3.97 30.89
CA LEU A 104 15.19 3.61 30.38
C LEU A 104 16.19 4.76 30.51
N GLU A 105 15.80 6.00 30.16
CA GLU A 105 16.67 7.17 30.33
C GLU A 105 16.96 7.44 31.80
N PHE A 106 15.94 7.36 32.68
CA PHE A 106 16.14 7.46 34.13
C PHE A 106 17.11 6.40 34.66
N SER A 107 17.02 5.16 34.17
CA SER A 107 17.98 4.11 34.55
C SER A 107 19.41 4.44 34.12
N LYS A 108 19.62 5.09 32.96
CA LYS A 108 20.96 5.53 32.52
C LYS A 108 21.49 6.65 33.41
N GLU A 109 20.64 7.62 33.75
CA GLU A 109 21.00 8.71 34.65
C GLU A 109 21.40 8.19 36.04
N LEU A 110 20.67 7.22 36.59
CA LEU A 110 21.02 6.58 37.86
C LEU A 110 22.39 5.92 37.85
N VAL A 111 22.80 5.30 36.74
CA VAL A 111 24.14 4.71 36.61
C VAL A 111 25.23 5.78 36.65
N VAL A 112 25.00 6.93 35.99
CA VAL A 112 25.92 8.07 36.03
C VAL A 112 26.00 8.64 37.43
N TRP A 113 24.86 8.85 38.08
CA TRP A 113 24.79 9.34 39.45
C TRP A 113 25.50 8.41 40.43
N LYS A 114 25.30 7.10 40.30
CA LYS A 114 25.98 6.09 41.13
C LYS A 114 27.50 6.18 40.99
N ARG A 115 28.02 6.24 39.76
CA ARG A 115 29.46 6.40 39.51
C ARG A 115 30.02 7.68 40.14
N LYS A 116 29.24 8.77 40.11
CA LYS A 116 29.64 10.04 40.72
C LYS A 116 29.64 9.95 42.24
N ALA A 117 28.61 9.35 42.84
CA ALA A 117 28.53 9.11 44.27
C ALA A 117 29.69 8.23 44.76
N ASP A 118 30.01 7.15 44.05
CA ASP A 118 31.14 6.27 44.38
C ASP A 118 32.46 7.05 44.40
N LYS A 119 32.68 7.92 43.39
CA LYS A 119 33.87 8.78 43.33
C LYS A 119 33.92 9.82 44.45
N ASP A 120 32.81 10.48 44.73
CA ASP A 120 32.74 11.48 45.79
C ASP A 120 32.97 10.85 47.18
N LEU A 121 32.57 9.59 47.35
CA LEU A 121 32.83 8.81 48.57
C LEU A 121 34.32 8.48 48.72
N GLU A 122 34.99 8.05 47.65
CA GLU A 122 36.45 7.85 47.64
C GLU A 122 37.23 9.14 47.97
N ASP A 123 36.82 10.27 47.42
CA ASP A 123 37.46 11.56 47.69
C ASP A 123 37.21 12.03 49.14
N PHE A 124 36.03 11.74 49.70
CA PHE A 124 35.72 12.00 51.11
C PHE A 124 36.58 11.16 52.05
N GLU A 125 36.79 9.87 51.75
CA GLU A 125 37.70 9.01 52.51
C GLU A 125 39.14 9.54 52.51
N LYS A 126 39.65 10.01 51.36
CA LYS A 126 40.97 10.65 51.29
C LYS A 126 41.03 11.93 52.13
N MET A 127 40.01 12.77 52.06
CA MET A 127 39.94 14.00 52.86
C MET A 127 39.92 13.69 54.37
N GLN A 128 39.23 12.63 54.82
CA GLN A 128 39.28 12.22 56.22
C GLN A 128 40.69 11.81 56.66
N ILE A 129 41.42 11.09 55.81
CA ILE A 129 42.81 10.69 56.07
C ILE A 129 43.72 11.94 56.15
N GLU A 130 43.56 12.90 55.24
CA GLU A 130 44.31 14.16 55.28
C GLU A 130 43.99 14.99 56.50
N PHE A 131 42.71 15.07 56.89
CA PHE A 131 42.29 15.78 58.09
C PHE A 131 42.90 15.15 59.36
N ALA A 132 42.94 13.83 59.45
CA ALA A 132 43.62 13.13 60.55
C ALA A 132 45.12 13.49 60.62
N LYS A 133 45.83 13.50 59.48
CA LYS A 133 47.23 13.93 59.41
C LYS A 133 47.42 15.39 59.85
N LEU A 134 46.52 16.29 59.44
CA LEU A 134 46.57 17.69 59.85
C LEU A 134 46.31 17.86 61.36
N GLN A 135 45.42 17.06 61.93
CA GLN A 135 45.17 17.06 63.37
C GLN A 135 46.40 16.59 64.15
N ASP A 136 47.07 15.53 63.70
CA ASP A 136 48.32 15.05 64.28
C ASP A 136 49.44 16.09 64.17
N TRP A 137 49.57 16.75 63.02
CA TRP A 137 50.52 17.84 62.82
C TRP A 137 50.24 19.01 63.77
N LYS A 138 48.98 19.42 63.89
CA LYS A 138 48.57 20.47 64.83
C LYS A 138 48.93 20.12 66.27
N ALA A 139 48.67 18.88 66.69
CA ALA A 139 49.04 18.40 68.03
C ALA A 139 50.57 18.39 68.24
N GLY A 140 51.34 17.99 67.22
CA GLY A 140 52.80 18.06 67.22
C GLY A 140 53.33 19.49 67.34
N ALA A 141 52.81 20.42 66.54
CA ALA A 141 53.16 21.83 66.58
C ALA A 141 52.84 22.46 67.94
N GLN A 142 51.69 22.14 68.54
CA GLN A 142 51.33 22.58 69.88
C GLN A 142 52.33 22.10 70.95
N LYS A 143 52.82 20.85 70.86
CA LYS A 143 53.87 20.35 71.76
C LYS A 143 55.17 21.12 71.61
N VAL A 144 55.61 21.41 70.37
CA VAL A 144 56.83 22.19 70.11
C VAL A 144 56.70 23.61 70.68
N ILE A 145 55.56 24.27 70.45
CA ILE A 145 55.27 25.60 71.02
C ILE A 145 55.36 25.54 72.55
N TRP A 146 54.79 24.51 73.18
CA TRP A 146 54.83 24.35 74.63
C TRP A 146 56.26 24.17 75.15
N LEU A 147 57.07 23.34 74.49
CA LEU A 147 58.48 23.13 74.85
C LEU A 147 59.29 24.43 74.77
N ILE A 148 59.11 25.21 73.70
CA ILE A 148 59.77 26.52 73.55
C ILE A 148 59.32 27.48 74.65
N ALA A 149 58.02 27.53 74.96
CA ALA A 149 57.48 28.37 76.02
C ALA A 149 58.02 27.98 77.40
N THR A 150 58.11 26.68 77.72
CA THR A 150 58.72 26.21 78.98
C THR A 150 60.22 26.46 79.06
N ALA A 151 60.94 26.34 77.94
CA ALA A 151 62.38 26.61 77.89
C ALA A 151 62.69 28.11 78.04
N ALA A 152 61.88 28.98 77.42
CA ALA A 152 62.02 30.42 77.55
C ALA A 152 61.54 30.94 78.93
N GLY A 153 60.50 30.35 79.50
CA GLY A 153 59.98 30.68 80.84
C GLY A 153 60.83 30.14 81.99
N GLY A 154 61.64 29.12 81.77
CA GLY A 154 62.60 28.58 82.75
C GLY A 154 63.96 29.31 82.78
N MET A 155 64.16 30.31 81.91
CA MET A 155 65.34 31.18 81.89
C MET A 155 65.08 32.58 82.50
N TRP A 156 63.95 32.75 83.19
CA TRP A 156 63.62 33.92 84.03
C TRP A 156 63.42 33.51 85.49
#